data_AF-A0A0S9F766-F1
#
_entry.id   AF-A0A0S9F766-F1
#
_cell.length_a   1.000
_cell.length_b   1.000
_cell.length_c   1.000
_cell.angle_alpha   90.00
_cell.angle_beta   90.00
_cell.angle_gamma   90.00
#
_symmetry.space_group_name_H-M   'P 1'
#
loop_
_entity.id
_entity.type
_entity.pdbx_description
1 polymer ?
#
loop_
_entity_poly.entity_id
_entity_poly.type
_entity_poly.pdbx_seq_one_letter_code
_entity_poly.pdbx_strand_id
1 'polypeptide(L)'
;MPDIHIHREHQLGLKEARKIAFSWAEKAEEKFDMECVYEEGDTEDTLTFSRSGVKGTLLVDATQFEMKAQLGFLFGAFKDRIESEIGDQLDALLNGKPAKAAGKKAAADAEEPKKDKAPAKAAPKAAPKAAAKTPAKTAAKPKKA
;
A
#
# COMPACT_ATOMS: atom_id res chain seq x y z
N MET A 1 -11.73 0.19 -12.23
CA MET A 1 -11.58 1.63 -11.97
C MET A 1 -10.15 1.99 -12.29
N PRO A 2 -9.85 3.20 -12.77
CA PRO A 2 -8.48 3.65 -12.97
C PRO A 2 -7.72 3.60 -11.64
N ASP A 3 -6.68 2.79 -11.59
CA ASP A 3 -5.76 2.66 -10.46
C ASP A 3 -4.42 3.31 -10.79
N ILE A 4 -3.83 3.92 -9.77
CA ILE A 4 -2.50 4.51 -9.77
C ILE A 4 -1.67 3.71 -8.78
N HIS A 5 -0.47 3.34 -9.21
CA HIS A 5 0.51 2.66 -8.36
C HIS A 5 1.86 3.35 -8.53
N ILE A 6 2.35 3.96 -7.46
CA ILE A 6 3.64 4.64 -7.42
C ILE A 6 4.54 3.91 -6.43
N HIS A 7 5.75 3.60 -6.87
CA HIS A 7 6.79 3.03 -6.02
C HIS A 7 8.04 3.91 -6.07
N ARG A 8 8.57 4.26 -4.90
CA ARG A 8 9.75 5.10 -4.74
C ARG A 8 10.68 4.49 -3.70
N GLU A 9 11.90 4.19 -4.10
CA GLU A 9 12.93 3.67 -3.20
C GLU A 9 13.71 4.84 -2.57
N HIS A 10 14.09 4.70 -1.30
CA HIS A 10 14.87 5.68 -0.55
C HIS A 10 15.77 5.01 0.50
N GLN A 11 16.75 5.75 1.03
CA GLN A 11 17.70 5.24 2.04
C GLN A 11 17.66 6.03 3.35
N LEU A 12 16.53 6.67 3.64
CA LEU A 12 16.34 7.55 4.80
C LEU A 12 16.08 6.80 6.12
N GLY A 13 15.57 5.56 6.04
CA GLY A 13 15.17 4.77 7.21
C GLY A 13 13.79 5.17 7.76
N LEU A 14 13.21 4.29 8.59
CA LEU A 14 11.79 4.37 9.01
C LEU A 14 11.44 5.69 9.74
N LYS A 15 12.35 6.24 10.55
CA LYS A 15 12.09 7.48 11.29
C LYS A 15 11.94 8.71 10.39
N GLU A 16 12.78 8.83 9.38
CA GLU A 16 12.68 9.94 8.43
C GLU A 16 11.52 9.71 7.46
N ALA A 17 11.34 8.46 7.02
CA ALA A 17 10.21 8.02 6.23
C ALA A 17 8.86 8.43 6.85
N ARG A 18 8.67 8.16 8.15
CA ARG A 18 7.50 8.56 8.93
C ARG A 18 7.26 10.07 8.92
N LYS A 19 8.32 10.88 9.11
CA LYS A 19 8.21 12.36 9.05
C LYS A 19 7.78 12.84 7.66
N ILE A 20 8.30 12.23 6.61
CA ILE A 20 7.93 12.55 5.23
C ILE A 20 6.48 12.17 4.98
N ALA A 21 6.05 10.99 5.42
CA ALA A 21 4.67 10.55 5.29
C ALA A 21 3.69 11.49 6.01
N PHE A 22 4.01 11.94 7.22
CA PHE A 22 3.23 12.96 7.92
C PHE A 22 3.20 14.29 7.16
N SER A 23 4.36 14.75 6.69
CA SER A 23 4.45 16.00 5.92
C SER A 23 3.67 15.92 4.61
N TRP A 24 3.60 14.73 4.00
CA TRP A 24 2.80 14.47 2.82
C TRP A 24 1.31 14.48 3.18
N ALA A 25 0.91 13.82 4.27
CA ALA A 25 -0.48 13.79 4.74
C ALA A 25 -1.00 15.22 4.96
N GLU A 26 -0.29 16.04 5.74
CA GLU A 26 -0.70 17.44 5.99
C GLU A 26 -0.85 18.25 4.69
N LYS A 27 0.08 18.08 3.74
CA LYS A 27 -0.03 18.70 2.42
C LYS A 27 -1.21 18.17 1.62
N ALA A 28 -1.52 16.88 1.73
CA ALA A 28 -2.63 16.25 1.04
C ALA A 28 -3.97 16.75 1.59
N GLU A 29 -4.09 16.93 2.89
CA GLU A 29 -5.26 17.56 3.52
C GLU A 29 -5.40 19.02 3.08
N GLU A 30 -4.33 19.81 3.17
CA GLU A 30 -4.39 21.25 2.85
C GLU A 30 -4.61 21.54 1.36
N LYS A 31 -3.90 20.84 0.47
CA LYS A 31 -3.94 21.13 -0.98
C LYS A 31 -5.05 20.42 -1.72
N PHE A 32 -5.39 19.21 -1.29
CA PHE A 32 -6.33 18.36 -2.03
C PHE A 32 -7.63 18.10 -1.27
N ASP A 33 -7.78 18.62 -0.04
CA ASP A 33 -8.95 18.42 0.81
C ASP A 33 -9.19 16.92 1.05
N MET A 34 -8.11 16.18 1.31
CA MET A 34 -8.14 14.75 1.59
C MET A 34 -8.38 14.49 3.08
N GLU A 35 -9.12 13.43 3.39
CA GLU A 35 -9.16 12.86 4.73
C GLU A 35 -8.01 11.86 4.87
N CYS A 36 -7.09 12.11 5.79
CA CYS A 36 -5.95 11.24 6.05
C CYS A 36 -6.09 10.48 7.39
N VAL A 37 -5.76 9.19 7.38
CA VAL A 37 -5.73 8.33 8.56
C VAL A 37 -4.38 7.62 8.59
N TYR A 38 -3.61 7.85 9.64
CA TYR A 38 -2.28 7.27 9.80
C TYR A 38 -2.28 6.12 10.81
N GLU A 39 -1.68 5.00 10.43
CA GLU A 39 -1.55 3.79 11.24
C GLU A 39 -0.05 3.42 11.34
N GLU A 40 0.51 3.58 12.54
CA GLU A 40 1.91 3.24 12.81
C GLU A 40 2.07 1.73 13.06
N GLY A 41 3.03 1.11 12.39
CA GLY A 41 3.42 -0.28 12.59
C GLY A 41 4.85 -0.43 13.11
N ASP A 42 5.23 -1.68 13.42
CA ASP A 42 6.58 -1.99 13.90
C ASP A 42 7.65 -1.91 12.80
N THR A 43 7.30 -2.32 11.57
CA THR A 43 8.21 -2.37 10.43
C THR A 43 7.83 -1.42 9.30
N GLU A 44 6.53 -1.18 9.11
CA GLU A 44 5.96 -0.37 8.05
C GLU A 44 4.74 0.37 8.60
N ASP A 45 4.57 1.63 8.20
CA ASP A 45 3.40 2.43 8.53
C ASP A 45 2.45 2.51 7.34
N THR A 46 1.15 2.63 7.61
CA THR A 46 0.11 2.75 6.57
C THR A 46 -0.62 4.08 6.74
N LEU A 47 -0.59 4.91 5.71
CA LEU A 47 -1.39 6.11 5.61
C LEU A 47 -2.54 5.88 4.62
N THR A 48 -3.77 5.82 5.10
CA THR A 48 -4.96 5.78 4.25
C THR A 48 -5.43 7.19 3.97
N PHE A 49 -5.71 7.51 2.70
CA PHE A 49 -6.25 8.81 2.30
C PHE A 49 -7.49 8.64 1.42
N SER A 50 -8.50 9.48 1.61
CA SER A 50 -9.70 9.45 0.78
C SER A 50 -10.37 10.80 0.61
N ARG A 51 -11.07 10.95 -0.52
CA ARG A 51 -11.92 12.08 -0.87
C ARG A 51 -13.02 11.60 -1.82
N SER A 52 -14.05 12.41 -2.04
CA SER A 52 -15.01 12.19 -3.12
C SER A 52 -14.31 11.95 -4.48
N GLY A 53 -14.34 10.68 -4.93
CA GLY A 53 -13.78 10.26 -6.21
C GLY A 53 -12.31 9.85 -6.20
N VAL A 54 -11.62 9.86 -5.05
CA VAL A 54 -10.24 9.36 -4.90
C VAL A 54 -10.11 8.61 -3.59
N LYS A 55 -9.55 7.40 -3.61
CA LYS A 55 -9.23 6.64 -2.39
C LYS A 55 -7.91 5.94 -2.56
N GLY A 56 -7.02 6.03 -1.58
CA GLY A 56 -5.72 5.38 -1.66
C GLY A 56 -5.09 5.09 -0.32
N THR A 57 -3.91 4.48 -0.40
CA THR A 57 -3.06 4.12 0.72
C THR A 57 -1.61 4.39 0.34
N LEU A 58 -0.83 4.94 1.26
CA LEU A 58 0.62 5.09 1.18
C LEU A 58 1.24 4.21 2.26
N LEU A 59 1.96 3.18 1.84
CA LEU A 59 2.79 2.34 2.68
C LEU A 59 4.18 2.97 2.80
N VAL A 60 4.67 2.99 4.03
CA VAL A 60 5.85 3.74 4.45
C VAL A 60 6.81 2.75 5.10
N ASP A 61 7.79 2.30 4.34
CA ASP A 61 8.83 1.40 4.81
C ASP A 61 10.13 2.17 5.10
N ALA A 62 11.10 1.51 5.74
CA ALA A 62 12.42 2.08 5.96
C ALA A 62 13.18 2.38 4.64
N THR A 63 12.86 1.67 3.57
CA THR A 63 13.61 1.72 2.30
C THR A 63 12.77 2.11 1.10
N GLN A 64 11.45 2.18 1.24
CA GLN A 64 10.57 2.45 0.11
C GLN A 64 9.24 3.05 0.53
N PHE A 65 8.64 3.79 -0.39
CA PHE A 65 7.25 4.21 -0.36
C PHE A 65 6.48 3.52 -1.47
N GLU A 66 5.35 2.93 -1.10
CA GLU A 66 4.42 2.32 -2.04
C GLU A 66 3.05 2.99 -1.90
N MET A 67 2.63 3.72 -2.93
CA MET A 67 1.35 4.40 -2.94
C MET A 67 0.40 3.76 -3.95
N LYS A 68 -0.81 3.44 -3.51
CA LYS A 68 -1.90 2.96 -4.35
C LYS A 68 -3.05 3.95 -4.24
N ALA A 69 -3.60 4.38 -5.37
CA ALA A 69 -4.81 5.20 -5.40
C ALA A 69 -5.78 4.69 -6.45
N GLN A 70 -7.06 4.69 -6.10
CA GLN A 70 -8.17 4.38 -6.98
C GLN A 70 -8.91 5.67 -7.29
N LEU A 71 -9.07 5.91 -8.58
CA LEU A 71 -9.76 7.08 -9.11
C LEU A 71 -11.17 6.71 -9.55
N GLY A 72 -12.11 7.60 -9.24
CA GLY A 72 -13.47 7.56 -9.77
C GLY A 72 -13.49 7.90 -11.26
N PHE A 73 -14.62 7.62 -11.91
CA PHE A 73 -14.81 7.79 -13.36
C PHE A 73 -14.41 9.19 -13.87
N LEU A 74 -14.77 10.25 -13.14
CA LEU A 74 -14.47 11.63 -13.52
C LEU A 74 -12.96 11.94 -13.56
N PHE A 75 -12.18 11.32 -12.67
CA PHE A 75 -10.74 11.55 -12.58
C PHE A 75 -9.93 10.61 -13.48
N GLY A 76 -10.55 9.57 -14.03
CA GLY A 76 -9.88 8.57 -14.88
C GLY A 76 -9.16 9.15 -16.10
N ALA A 77 -9.73 10.19 -16.73
CA ALA A 77 -9.12 10.86 -17.87
C ALA A 77 -7.84 11.64 -17.51
N PHE A 78 -7.62 11.92 -16.22
CA PHE A 78 -6.45 12.64 -15.71
C PHE A 78 -5.49 11.74 -14.93
N LYS A 79 -5.67 10.41 -14.99
CA LYS A 79 -4.86 9.44 -14.25
C LYS A 79 -3.36 9.75 -14.34
N ASP A 80 -2.82 9.87 -15.55
CA ASP A 80 -1.37 10.00 -15.75
C ASP A 80 -0.83 11.33 -15.20
N ARG A 81 -1.64 12.40 -15.27
CA ARG A 81 -1.31 13.69 -14.66
C ARG A 81 -1.34 13.62 -13.13
N ILE A 82 -2.35 12.96 -12.56
CA ILE A 82 -2.47 12.78 -11.11
C ILE A 82 -1.33 11.91 -10.58
N GLU A 83 -1.01 10.81 -11.28
CA GLU A 83 0.11 9.94 -10.95
C GLU A 83 1.44 10.70 -10.98
N SER A 84 1.66 11.51 -12.02
CA SER A 84 2.87 12.34 -12.14
C SER A 84 2.95 13.36 -11.00
N GLU A 85 1.88 14.12 -10.74
CA GLU A 85 1.85 15.15 -9.68
C GLU A 85 2.11 14.54 -8.29
N ILE A 86 1.51 13.39 -7.97
CA ILE A 86 1.76 12.75 -6.68
C ILE A 86 3.19 12.19 -6.63
N GLY A 87 3.66 11.61 -7.73
CA GLY A 87 5.05 11.14 -7.85
C GLY A 87 6.07 12.25 -7.64
N ASP A 88 5.83 13.43 -8.22
CA ASP A 88 6.67 14.62 -8.10
C ASP A 88 6.62 15.20 -6.67
N GLN A 89 5.46 15.17 -6.00
CA GLN A 89 5.37 15.60 -4.61
C GLN A 89 6.12 14.68 -3.64
N LEU A 90 5.99 13.35 -3.83
CA LEU A 90 6.74 12.37 -3.05
C LEU A 90 8.25 12.52 -3.31
N ASP A 91 8.65 12.66 -4.57
CA ASP A 91 10.05 12.88 -4.94
C ASP A 91 10.61 14.18 -4.35
N ALA A 92 9.87 15.27 -4.40
CA ALA A 92 10.28 16.55 -3.81
C ALA A 92 10.48 16.46 -2.28
N LEU A 93 9.64 15.68 -1.59
CA LEU A 93 9.78 15.43 -0.16
C LEU A 93 10.99 14.53 0.14
N LEU A 94 11.25 13.53 -0.70
CA LEU A 94 12.40 12.63 -0.57
C LEU A 94 13.73 13.34 -0.90
N ASN A 95 13.73 14.27 -1.87
CA ASN A 95 14.90 15.01 -2.30
C ASN A 95 15.17 16.30 -1.49
N GLY A 96 14.29 16.63 -0.54
CA GLY A 96 14.46 17.73 0.42
C GLY A 96 15.57 17.47 1.44
N LYS A 97 16.83 17.62 1.02
CA LYS A 97 18.05 17.46 1.85
C LYS A 97 18.00 18.19 3.20
N PRO A 98 18.66 17.60 4.23
CA PRO A 98 19.91 18.17 4.69
C PRO A 98 21.12 17.30 4.29
N ALA A 99 22.31 17.90 4.39
CA ALA A 99 23.50 17.60 3.58
C ALA A 99 24.29 16.30 3.91
N LYS A 100 24.97 15.79 2.86
CA LYS A 100 26.16 14.90 2.83
C LYS A 100 26.04 13.49 3.47
N ALA A 101 25.77 12.49 2.63
CA ALA A 101 26.61 11.29 2.46
C ALA A 101 26.14 10.44 1.25
N ALA A 102 26.33 10.94 0.03
CA ALA A 102 26.38 10.07 -1.15
C ALA A 102 27.74 10.27 -1.83
N GLY A 103 28.79 9.93 -1.07
CA GLY A 103 30.14 9.75 -1.61
C GLY A 103 30.18 8.49 -2.45
N LYS A 104 29.88 8.64 -3.74
CA LYS A 104 30.46 7.95 -4.90
C LYS A 104 31.35 6.72 -4.65
N LYS A 105 30.81 5.52 -4.95
CA LYS A 105 31.44 4.46 -5.78
C LYS A 105 30.31 3.50 -6.24
N ALA A 106 29.76 3.67 -7.45
CA ALA A 106 30.08 2.86 -8.66
C ALA A 106 30.03 1.34 -8.36
N ALA A 107 28.96 0.62 -8.70
CA ALA A 107 28.57 0.13 -10.04
C ALA A 107 29.57 -0.85 -10.69
N ALA A 108 29.01 -2.00 -11.10
CA ALA A 108 29.45 -2.99 -12.10
C ALA A 108 30.39 -4.14 -11.68
N ASP A 109 29.83 -5.35 -11.62
CA ASP A 109 29.95 -6.38 -12.68
C ASP A 109 28.64 -7.21 -12.61
N ALA A 110 27.75 -7.19 -13.62
CA ALA A 110 27.67 -8.17 -14.73
C ALA A 110 27.87 -9.61 -14.23
N GLU A 111 26.99 -10.60 -14.43
CA GLU A 111 26.36 -11.02 -15.67
C GLU A 111 25.42 -12.20 -15.34
N GLU A 112 24.19 -12.22 -15.86
CA GLU A 112 23.42 -13.47 -16.03
C GLU A 112 23.97 -14.22 -17.26
N PRO A 113 24.00 -15.56 -17.30
CA PRO A 113 22.91 -16.23 -18.02
C PRO A 113 22.46 -17.60 -17.47
N LYS A 114 21.13 -17.68 -17.30
CA LYS A 114 20.16 -18.66 -17.89
C LYS A 114 20.37 -20.18 -17.79
N LYS A 115 19.22 -20.81 -17.48
CA LYS A 115 18.72 -22.17 -17.83
C LYS A 115 19.37 -23.33 -17.08
N ASP A 116 18.67 -24.34 -16.58
CA ASP A 116 17.39 -24.97 -16.90
C ASP A 116 17.05 -25.76 -15.60
N LYS A 117 15.83 -25.95 -15.09
CA LYS A 117 14.84 -26.91 -15.61
C LYS A 117 13.75 -27.07 -14.52
N ALA A 118 12.53 -26.61 -14.80
CA ALA A 118 11.33 -27.29 -14.29
C ALA A 118 11.29 -28.70 -14.94
N PRO A 119 10.58 -29.74 -14.43
CA PRO A 119 9.26 -29.60 -13.81
C PRO A 119 8.86 -30.66 -12.76
N ALA A 120 7.79 -30.39 -12.01
CA ALA A 120 6.68 -31.33 -11.71
C ALA A 120 5.75 -30.62 -10.71
N LYS A 121 4.60 -30.09 -11.13
CA LYS A 121 3.33 -30.83 -11.35
C LYS A 121 2.86 -31.58 -10.11
N ALA A 122 1.87 -31.02 -9.40
CA ALA A 122 0.51 -31.55 -9.33
C ALA A 122 -0.27 -30.99 -8.13
N ALA A 123 -1.37 -30.31 -8.40
CA ALA A 123 -2.53 -30.29 -7.51
C ALA A 123 -3.12 -31.71 -7.40
N PRO A 124 -3.87 -32.00 -6.32
CA PRO A 124 -5.33 -32.10 -6.50
C PRO A 124 -6.08 -31.39 -5.36
N LYS A 125 -7.09 -30.55 -5.66
CA LYS A 125 -8.52 -30.90 -5.61
C LYS A 125 -8.89 -31.87 -4.47
N ALA A 126 -9.63 -31.38 -3.47
CA ALA A 126 -10.94 -31.92 -3.08
C ALA A 126 -11.53 -31.15 -1.88
N ALA A 127 -12.70 -30.56 -2.09
CA ALA A 127 -13.69 -30.40 -1.03
C ALA A 127 -14.19 -31.79 -0.57
N PRO A 128 -14.75 -31.88 0.64
CA PRO A 128 -16.01 -32.59 0.75
C PRO A 128 -17.08 -31.73 1.43
N LYS A 129 -18.26 -31.75 0.81
CA LYS A 129 -19.53 -31.44 1.45
C LYS A 129 -19.90 -32.55 2.44
N ALA A 130 -20.66 -32.12 3.45
CA ALA A 130 -21.76 -32.82 4.12
C ALA A 130 -21.44 -33.86 5.21
N ALA A 131 -21.89 -33.54 6.43
CA ALA A 131 -22.77 -34.43 7.18
C ALA A 131 -23.64 -33.60 8.15
N ALA A 132 -24.93 -33.60 7.86
CA ALA A 132 -26.00 -33.20 8.77
C ALA A 132 -26.39 -34.37 9.70
N LYS A 133 -27.23 -34.03 10.69
CA LYS A 133 -27.90 -34.85 11.72
C LYS A 133 -27.13 -34.89 13.05
N THR A 134 -27.75 -34.57 14.19
CA THR A 134 -29.05 -35.12 14.64
C THR A 134 -29.72 -34.20 15.69
N PRO A 135 -31.06 -34.16 15.76
CA PRO A 135 -31.84 -33.29 16.64
C PRO A 135 -32.17 -33.92 18.02
N ALA A 136 -32.98 -33.18 18.80
CA ALA A 136 -33.64 -33.50 20.07
C ALA A 136 -32.85 -33.05 21.33
N LYS A 137 -33.43 -32.46 22.39
CA LYS A 137 -34.79 -32.52 22.92
C LYS A 137 -34.98 -31.41 23.99
N THR A 138 -36.11 -30.71 23.93
CA THR A 138 -37.02 -30.26 25.01
C THR A 138 -36.49 -29.88 26.40
N ALA A 139 -36.78 -28.62 26.82
CA ALA A 139 -37.46 -28.25 28.09
C ALA A 139 -37.58 -26.71 28.15
N ALA A 140 -38.72 -26.09 27.85
CA ALA A 140 -39.80 -25.81 28.82
C ALA A 140 -39.33 -25.07 30.09
N LYS A 141 -39.54 -23.74 30.14
CA LYS A 141 -39.91 -23.04 31.38
C LYS A 141 -40.78 -21.80 31.07
N PRO A 142 -41.82 -21.49 31.88
CA PRO A 142 -42.96 -20.67 31.44
C PRO A 142 -42.94 -19.21 31.96
N LYS A 143 -43.82 -18.40 31.35
CA LYS A 143 -44.65 -17.29 31.89
C LYS A 143 -44.02 -16.23 32.81
N LYS A 144 -44.05 -14.98 32.31
CA LYS A 144 -44.66 -13.75 32.87
C LYS A 144 -44.45 -12.67 31.78
N ALA A 145 -45.41 -11.87 31.31
CA ALA A 145 -46.72 -11.45 31.76
C ALA A 145 -47.68 -11.35 30.56
#